data_AF-A0A9R1W8F0-F1
#
_entry.id   AF-A0A9R1W8F0-F1
#
_cell.length_a   1.000
_cell.length_b   1.000
_cell.length_c   1.000
_cell.angle_alpha   90.00
_cell.angle_beta   90.00
_cell.angle_gamma   90.00
#
_symmetry.space_group_name_H-M   'P 1'
#
loop_
_entity.id
_entity.type
_entity.pdbx_description
1 polymer ?
#
loop_
_entity_poly.entity_id
_entity_poly.type
_entity_poly.pdbx_seq_one_letter_code
_entity_poly.pdbx_strand_id
1 'polypeptide(L)'
;MVTVDGGRTFVADAVIVKVPIAVLKANLIEFEPKLPDWKVSAILDLGMGNKNKIALHFDHVFWPNVELLGIVAPTSYSCQYFLNLHKATGNPVLVYMAAGRFAYDLEKLSKEDATKFPMVQLKKMFPEATEPVQYLVSHWGTNPNTSGVHLLPKVCNPR
;
A
#
# COMPACT_ATOMS: atom_id res chain seq x y z
N MET A 1 23.07 23.55 -0.21
CA MET A 1 21.96 24.19 0.53
C MET A 1 20.68 23.41 0.23
N VAL A 2 19.80 23.22 1.21
CA VAL A 2 18.48 22.60 1.04
C VAL A 2 17.45 23.55 1.60
N THR A 3 16.41 23.86 0.82
CA THR A 3 15.27 24.67 1.25
C THR A 3 14.07 23.76 1.37
N VAL A 4 13.42 23.76 2.52
CA VAL A 4 12.17 23.00 2.74
C VAL A 4 10.96 23.90 2.52
N ASP A 5 9.79 23.27 2.38
CA ASP A 5 8.52 23.99 2.39
C ASP A 5 8.40 24.85 3.67
N GLY A 6 7.91 26.08 3.51
CA GLY A 6 7.95 27.11 4.57
C GLY A 6 9.26 27.91 4.67
N GLY A 7 10.21 27.71 3.74
CA GLY A 7 11.36 28.61 3.52
C GLY A 7 12.57 28.42 4.43
N ARG A 8 12.55 27.42 5.33
CA ARG A 8 13.70 27.10 6.18
C ARG A 8 14.82 26.50 5.35
N THR A 9 16.05 26.91 5.62
CA THR A 9 17.24 26.47 4.88
C THR A 9 18.23 25.69 5.76
N PHE A 10 18.96 24.77 5.12
CA PHE A 10 20.02 23.97 5.72
C PHE A 10 21.26 23.99 4.83
N VAL A 11 22.45 24.05 5.42
CA VAL A 11 23.75 24.04 4.72
C VAL A 11 24.58 22.88 5.25
N ALA A 12 25.18 22.12 4.33
CA ALA A 12 26.01 20.96 4.61
C ALA A 12 26.93 20.69 3.41
N ASP A 13 28.03 19.96 3.63
CA ASP A 13 28.97 19.57 2.57
C ASP A 13 28.39 18.53 1.60
N ALA A 14 27.42 17.73 2.07
CA ALA A 14 26.77 16.69 1.29
C ALA A 14 25.29 16.52 1.66
N VAL A 15 24.50 15.99 0.73
CA VAL A 15 23.08 15.67 0.90
C VAL A 15 22.79 14.26 0.40
N ILE A 16 22.13 13.45 1.22
CA ILE A 16 21.66 12.11 0.83
C ILE A 16 20.15 12.16 0.62
N VAL A 17 19.70 11.96 -0.62
CA VAL A 17 18.28 11.95 -0.97
C VAL A 17 17.75 10.51 -0.95
N LYS A 18 16.92 10.19 0.04
CA LYS A 18 16.30 8.86 0.24
C LYS A 18 14.76 8.94 0.20
N VAL A 19 14.21 9.82 -0.63
CA VAL A 19 12.76 9.86 -0.84
C VAL A 19 12.30 8.70 -1.72
N PRO A 20 11.02 8.29 -1.63
CA PRO A 20 10.46 7.31 -2.54
C PRO A 20 10.59 7.77 -4.00
N ILE A 21 10.85 6.83 -4.90
CA ILE A 21 10.97 7.11 -6.33
C ILE A 21 9.70 7.77 -6.92
N ALA A 22 8.52 7.52 -6.36
CA ALA A 22 7.28 8.17 -6.77
C ALA A 22 7.32 9.69 -6.52
N VAL A 23 7.97 10.13 -5.44
CA VAL A 23 8.21 11.56 -5.15
C VAL A 23 9.14 12.17 -6.20
N LEU A 24 10.20 11.45 -6.59
CA LEU A 24 11.10 11.89 -7.66
C LEU A 24 10.39 11.97 -9.02
N LYS A 25 9.53 10.99 -9.33
CA LYS A 25 8.71 10.97 -10.56
C LYS A 25 7.68 12.10 -10.60
N ALA A 26 7.11 12.45 -9.45
CA ALA A 26 6.18 13.57 -9.32
C ALA A 26 6.88 14.94 -9.40
N ASN A 27 8.21 14.97 -9.49
CA ASN A 27 9.01 16.18 -9.60
C ASN A 27 8.74 17.18 -8.46
N LEU A 28 8.56 16.67 -7.24
CA LEU A 28 8.27 17.48 -6.04
C LEU A 28 9.53 18.10 -5.41
N ILE A 29 10.72 17.72 -5.89
CA ILE A 29 12.01 18.24 -5.41
C ILE A 29 12.72 18.87 -6.59
N GLU A 30 13.04 20.16 -6.48
CA GLU A 30 13.87 20.85 -7.44
C GLU A 30 15.35 20.57 -7.15
N PHE A 31 16.08 20.17 -8.19
CA PHE A 31 17.53 19.97 -8.14
C PHE A 31 18.21 21.07 -8.94
N GLU A 32 19.16 21.76 -8.32
CA GLU A 32 20.02 22.74 -8.96
C GLU A 32 21.50 22.40 -8.69
N PRO A 33 22.29 22.06 -9.74
CA PRO A 33 21.87 21.87 -11.12
C PRO A 33 20.91 20.68 -11.27
N LYS A 34 20.15 20.66 -12.38
CA LYS A 34 19.20 19.58 -12.70
C LYS A 34 19.91 18.22 -12.73
N LEU A 35 19.17 17.17 -12.40
CA LEU A 35 19.66 15.81 -12.55
C LEU A 35 20.01 15.51 -14.03
N PRO A 36 21.10 14.76 -14.31
CA PRO A 36 21.42 14.37 -15.68
C PRO A 36 20.32 13.55 -16.35
N ASP A 37 20.17 13.70 -17.66
CA ASP A 37 19.09 13.07 -18.44
C ASP A 37 19.02 11.56 -18.27
N TRP A 38 20.18 10.87 -18.21
CA TRP A 38 20.23 9.42 -18.01
C TRP A 38 19.60 9.00 -16.67
N LYS A 39 19.70 9.84 -15.63
CA LYS A 39 19.13 9.58 -14.30
C LYS A 39 17.63 9.86 -14.31
N VAL A 40 17.20 10.91 -15.00
CA VAL A 40 15.78 11.21 -15.20
C VAL A 40 15.09 10.07 -15.96
N SER A 41 15.68 9.58 -17.06
CA SER A 41 15.15 8.43 -17.80
C SER A 41 15.01 7.21 -16.91
N ALA A 42 16.05 6.84 -16.16
CA ALA A 42 16.01 5.70 -15.25
C ALA A 42 14.90 5.84 -14.19
N ILE A 43 14.70 7.05 -13.65
CA ILE A 43 13.59 7.32 -12.72
C ILE A 43 12.24 7.10 -13.41
N LEU A 44 12.06 7.55 -14.66
CA LEU A 44 10.81 7.43 -15.40
C LEU A 44 10.51 5.99 -15.83
N ASP A 45 11.52 5.20 -16.15
CA ASP A 45 11.41 3.81 -16.61
C ASP A 45 11.00 2.83 -15.51
N LEU A 46 11.19 3.20 -14.24
CA LEU A 46 10.75 2.38 -13.13
C LEU A 46 9.22 2.45 -12.92
N GLY A 47 8.59 1.35 -12.57
CA GLY A 47 7.18 1.28 -12.20
C GLY A 47 7.01 1.44 -10.70
N MET A 48 5.80 1.83 -10.26
CA MET A 48 5.41 1.82 -8.85
C MET A 48 4.19 0.93 -8.66
N GLY A 49 4.39 -0.12 -7.87
CA GLY A 49 3.30 -1.00 -7.45
C GLY A 49 2.54 -0.37 -6.29
N ASN A 50 1.21 -0.51 -6.33
CA ASN A 50 0.34 -0.18 -5.22
C ASN A 50 -0.22 -1.44 -4.55
N LYS A 51 -0.30 -1.41 -3.22
CA LYS A 51 -0.92 -2.44 -2.38
C LYS A 51 -1.47 -1.77 -1.13
N ASN A 52 -2.65 -2.18 -0.68
CA ASN A 52 -3.23 -1.70 0.56
C ASN A 52 -3.51 -2.83 1.54
N LYS A 53 -3.54 -2.48 2.82
CA LYS A 53 -3.81 -3.37 3.93
C LYS A 53 -5.05 -2.86 4.67
N ILE A 54 -5.93 -3.80 5.00
CA ILE A 54 -7.05 -3.55 5.91
C ILE A 54 -6.85 -4.43 7.13
N ALA A 55 -6.45 -3.83 8.25
CA ALA A 55 -6.37 -4.55 9.52
C ALA A 55 -7.74 -4.50 10.20
N LEU A 56 -8.23 -5.66 10.62
CA LEU A 56 -9.54 -5.85 11.24
C LEU A 56 -9.31 -6.51 12.61
N HIS A 57 -9.71 -5.81 13.67
CA HIS A 57 -9.65 -6.29 15.05
C HIS A 57 -11.04 -6.75 15.48
N PHE A 58 -11.15 -7.94 16.06
CA PHE A 58 -12.41 -8.56 16.48
C PHE A 58 -12.43 -8.78 18.00
N ASP A 59 -13.60 -9.10 18.56
CA ASP A 59 -13.69 -9.43 20.00
C ASP A 59 -13.08 -10.81 20.34
N HIS A 60 -13.13 -11.75 19.40
CA HIS A 60 -12.61 -13.11 19.57
C HIS A 60 -12.16 -13.69 18.23
N VAL A 61 -11.36 -14.75 18.31
CA VAL A 61 -10.91 -15.51 17.13
C VAL A 61 -12.00 -16.50 16.72
N PHE A 62 -12.47 -16.38 15.48
CA PHE A 62 -13.45 -17.30 14.87
C PHE A 62 -12.86 -18.08 13.67
N TRP A 63 -11.56 -17.96 13.41
CA TRP A 63 -10.86 -18.63 12.31
C TRP A 63 -9.89 -19.70 12.85
N PRO A 64 -9.50 -20.70 12.03
CA PRO A 64 -8.54 -21.72 12.45
C PRO A 64 -7.15 -21.14 12.71
N ASN A 65 -6.34 -21.84 13.51
CA ASN A 65 -4.96 -21.45 13.83
C ASN A 65 -3.99 -21.71 12.64
N VAL A 66 -4.12 -20.89 11.59
CA VAL A 66 -3.30 -20.91 10.38
C VAL A 66 -2.63 -19.56 10.14
N GLU A 67 -1.59 -19.51 9.30
CA GLU A 67 -0.87 -18.28 8.97
C GLU A 67 -1.67 -17.39 8.01
N LEU A 68 -2.33 -18.01 7.02
CA LEU A 68 -3.00 -17.33 5.92
C LEU A 68 -4.36 -17.95 5.66
N LEU A 69 -5.34 -17.12 5.33
CA LEU A 69 -6.66 -17.52 4.84
C LEU A 69 -6.84 -16.95 3.44
N GLY A 70 -7.05 -17.81 2.45
CA GLY A 70 -7.21 -17.42 1.06
C GLY A 70 -8.60 -17.75 0.55
N ILE A 71 -9.16 -16.87 -0.29
CA ILE A 71 -10.37 -17.16 -1.05
C ILE A 71 -10.04 -17.13 -2.54
N VAL A 72 -10.50 -18.15 -3.27
CA VAL A 72 -10.31 -18.21 -4.72
C VAL A 72 -11.32 -17.26 -5.36
N ALA A 73 -10.83 -16.16 -5.92
CA ALA A 73 -11.66 -15.23 -6.66
C ALA A 73 -12.06 -15.84 -8.01
N PRO A 74 -13.29 -15.55 -8.50
CA PRO A 74 -13.74 -16.02 -9.81
C PRO A 74 -12.99 -15.33 -10.97
N THR A 75 -12.28 -14.23 -10.69
CA THR A 75 -11.51 -13.48 -11.68
C THR A 75 -10.14 -13.10 -11.12
N SER A 76 -9.18 -12.82 -12.01
CA SER A 76 -7.84 -12.34 -11.65
C SER A 76 -7.82 -10.88 -11.17
N TYR A 77 -8.96 -10.18 -11.19
CA TYR A 77 -9.09 -8.78 -10.78
C TYR A 77 -8.68 -8.59 -9.32
N SER A 78 -8.90 -9.61 -8.51
CA SER A 78 -8.62 -9.60 -7.08
C SER A 78 -7.84 -10.84 -6.66
N CYS A 79 -6.57 -10.65 -6.30
CA CYS A 79 -5.81 -11.63 -5.52
C CYS A 79 -5.84 -11.18 -4.05
N GLN A 80 -6.53 -11.94 -3.21
CA GLN A 80 -6.91 -11.53 -1.87
C GLN A 80 -6.60 -12.67 -0.88
N TYR A 81 -5.95 -12.32 0.22
CA TYR A 81 -5.79 -13.22 1.35
C TYR A 81 -5.77 -12.41 2.64
N PHE A 82 -6.05 -13.08 3.75
CA PHE A 82 -5.92 -12.56 5.09
C PHE A 82 -4.67 -13.14 5.73
N LEU A 83 -3.85 -12.28 6.30
CA LEU A 83 -2.77 -12.64 7.21
C LEU A 83 -3.33 -12.72 8.63
N ASN A 84 -3.10 -13.86 9.29
CA ASN A 84 -3.48 -14.05 10.68
C ASN A 84 -2.44 -13.42 11.61
N LEU A 85 -2.69 -12.18 12.06
CA LEU A 85 -1.78 -11.46 12.95
C LEU A 85 -1.90 -11.92 14.41
N HIS A 86 -2.94 -12.70 14.75
CA HIS A 86 -3.08 -13.32 16.06
C HIS A 86 -1.88 -14.22 16.41
N LYS A 87 -1.33 -14.96 15.43
CA LYS A 87 -0.15 -15.82 15.67
C LYS A 87 1.10 -15.04 16.11
N ALA A 88 1.24 -13.80 15.66
CA ALA A 88 2.40 -12.98 15.98
C ALA A 88 2.21 -12.10 17.22
N THR A 89 0.96 -11.75 17.55
CA THR A 89 0.68 -10.70 18.54
C THR A 89 -0.22 -11.14 19.69
N GLY A 90 -0.89 -12.29 19.59
CA GLY A 90 -1.93 -12.73 20.52
C GLY A 90 -3.25 -11.96 20.40
N ASN A 91 -3.33 -10.90 19.59
CA ASN A 91 -4.56 -10.12 19.41
C ASN A 91 -5.42 -10.69 18.27
N PRO A 92 -6.76 -10.73 18.39
CA PRO A 92 -7.68 -11.25 17.36
C PRO A 92 -7.74 -10.31 16.13
N VAL A 93 -6.66 -10.31 15.34
CA VAL A 93 -6.50 -9.41 14.19
C VAL A 93 -6.25 -10.20 12.91
N LEU A 94 -7.06 -9.93 11.89
CA LEU A 94 -6.81 -10.34 10.51
C LEU A 94 -6.41 -9.13 9.66
N VAL A 95 -5.39 -9.30 8.84
CA VAL A 95 -4.95 -8.26 7.90
C VAL A 95 -5.26 -8.71 6.49
N TYR A 96 -6.25 -8.08 5.88
CA TYR A 96 -6.62 -8.31 4.51
C TYR A 96 -5.67 -7.57 3.56
N MET A 97 -5.12 -8.31 2.61
CA MET A 97 -4.10 -7.84 1.66
C MET A 97 -4.75 -7.56 0.31
N ALA A 98 -4.90 -6.27 -0.02
CA ALA A 98 -5.42 -5.79 -1.30
C ALA A 98 -4.26 -5.47 -2.25
N ALA A 99 -4.24 -6.11 -3.42
CA ALA A 99 -3.20 -5.92 -4.43
C ALA A 99 -3.78 -5.78 -5.84
N GLY A 100 -2.93 -5.37 -6.79
CA GLY A 100 -3.31 -5.26 -8.19
C GLY A 100 -4.28 -4.10 -8.45
N ARG A 101 -5.17 -4.26 -9.44
CA ARG A 101 -6.14 -3.23 -9.83
C ARG A 101 -7.07 -2.85 -8.67
N PHE A 102 -7.49 -3.85 -7.90
CA PHE A 102 -8.34 -3.64 -6.74
C PHE A 102 -7.72 -2.70 -5.69
N ALA A 103 -6.38 -2.66 -5.53
CA ALA A 103 -5.74 -1.75 -4.59
C ALA A 103 -5.94 -0.26 -4.95
N TYR A 104 -6.01 0.06 -6.25
CA TYR A 104 -6.27 1.43 -6.72
C TYR A 104 -7.73 1.82 -6.57
N ASP A 105 -8.66 0.88 -6.79
CA ASP A 105 -10.08 1.14 -6.62
C ASP A 105 -10.46 1.25 -5.14
N LEU A 106 -9.80 0.48 -4.27
CA LEU A 106 -9.95 0.58 -2.82
C LEU A 106 -9.65 2.00 -2.30
N GLU A 107 -8.66 2.70 -2.89
CA GLU A 107 -8.29 4.05 -2.45
C GLU A 107 -9.32 5.13 -2.77
N LYS A 108 -10.29 4.84 -3.64
CA LYS A 108 -11.38 5.75 -4.00
C LYS A 108 -12.57 5.62 -3.03
N LEU A 109 -12.55 4.61 -2.16
CA LEU A 109 -13.65 4.30 -1.26
C LEU A 109 -13.44 4.99 0.10
N SER A 110 -14.54 5.16 0.83
CA SER A 110 -14.44 5.48 2.25
C SER A 110 -13.79 4.31 3.02
N LYS A 111 -13.17 4.59 4.16
CA LYS A 111 -12.58 3.52 5.00
C LYS A 111 -13.63 2.49 5.43
N GLU A 112 -14.86 2.93 5.67
CA GLU A 112 -15.97 2.05 6.04
C GLU A 112 -16.43 1.19 4.86
N ASP A 113 -16.53 1.75 3.65
CA ASP A 113 -16.88 0.94 2.47
C ASP A 113 -15.79 -0.05 2.12
N ALA A 114 -14.52 0.30 2.33
CA ALA A 114 -13.39 -0.57 2.10
C ALA A 114 -13.43 -1.84 3.00
N THR A 115 -13.92 -1.74 4.25
CA THR A 115 -14.00 -2.90 5.16
C THR A 115 -15.12 -3.87 4.80
N LYS A 116 -16.16 -3.43 4.08
CA LYS A 116 -17.25 -4.32 3.63
C LYS A 116 -16.72 -5.45 2.73
N PHE A 117 -15.70 -5.19 1.91
CA PHE A 117 -15.12 -6.19 1.02
C PHE A 117 -14.53 -7.41 1.76
N PRO A 118 -13.56 -7.25 2.68
CA PRO A 118 -13.07 -8.37 3.46
C PRO A 118 -14.16 -9.02 4.31
N MET A 119 -15.10 -8.25 4.87
CA MET A 119 -16.19 -8.83 5.68
C MET A 119 -17.11 -9.74 4.88
N VAL A 120 -17.42 -9.41 3.62
CA VAL A 120 -18.18 -10.30 2.73
C VAL A 120 -17.43 -11.62 2.50
N GLN A 121 -16.10 -11.58 2.37
CA GLN A 121 -15.31 -12.81 2.19
C GLN A 121 -15.22 -13.61 3.49
N LEU A 122 -15.05 -12.94 4.64
CA LEU A 122 -15.01 -13.59 5.94
C LEU A 122 -16.33 -14.29 6.25
N LYS A 123 -17.49 -13.65 6.02
CA LYS A 123 -18.80 -14.29 6.22
C LYS A 123 -19.06 -15.48 5.30
N LYS A 124 -18.42 -15.52 4.12
CA LYS A 124 -18.47 -16.71 3.24
C LYS A 124 -17.62 -17.86 3.76
N MET A 125 -16.48 -17.56 4.37
CA MET A 125 -15.58 -18.57 4.95
C MET A 125 -16.07 -19.05 6.32
N PHE A 126 -16.60 -18.14 7.13
CA PHE A 126 -17.03 -18.32 8.51
C PHE A 126 -18.37 -17.58 8.69
N PRO A 127 -19.51 -18.27 8.51
CA PRO A 127 -20.85 -17.66 8.66
C PRO A 127 -21.08 -16.96 10.01
N GLU A 128 -20.36 -17.38 11.05
CA GLU A 128 -20.35 -16.84 12.41
C GLU A 128 -19.44 -15.61 12.60
N ALA A 129 -18.73 -15.17 11.56
CA ALA A 129 -17.82 -14.02 11.63
C ALA A 129 -18.54 -12.77 12.14
N THR A 130 -18.06 -12.23 13.25
CA THR A 130 -18.53 -10.98 13.85
C THR A 130 -17.98 -9.76 13.13
N GLU A 131 -18.64 -8.61 13.30
CA GLU A 131 -18.09 -7.35 12.81
C GLU A 131 -16.83 -6.95 13.61
N PRO A 132 -15.86 -6.28 12.97
CA PRO A 132 -14.65 -5.83 13.65
C PRO A 132 -14.99 -4.69 14.63
N VAL A 133 -14.43 -4.73 15.83
CA VAL A 133 -14.51 -3.64 16.82
C VAL A 133 -13.67 -2.44 16.43
N GLN A 134 -12.62 -2.66 15.64
CA GLN A 134 -11.76 -1.61 15.12
C GLN A 134 -11.15 -2.02 13.79
N TYR A 135 -10.90 -1.04 12.92
CA TYR A 135 -10.22 -1.27 11.67
C TYR A 135 -9.26 -0.15 11.29
N LEU A 136 -8.25 -0.49 10.47
CA LEU A 136 -7.32 0.45 9.85
C LEU A 136 -7.18 0.13 8.37
N VAL A 137 -7.28 1.15 7.53
CA VAL A 137 -7.14 1.03 6.06
C VAL A 137 -5.98 1.90 5.61
N SER A 138 -4.97 1.29 4.97
CA SER A 138 -3.88 2.04 4.35
C SER A 138 -4.29 2.62 3.00
N HIS A 139 -3.70 3.77 2.64
CA HIS A 139 -3.86 4.43 1.36
C HIS A 139 -2.48 4.89 0.85
N TRP A 140 -1.64 3.93 0.46
CA TRP A 140 -0.24 4.23 0.14
C TRP A 140 -0.07 4.95 -1.20
N GLY A 141 -0.96 4.69 -2.15
CA GLY A 141 -0.94 5.29 -3.48
C GLY A 141 -1.34 6.76 -3.49
N THR A 142 -2.29 7.17 -2.65
CA THR A 142 -2.72 8.58 -2.52
C THR A 142 -1.94 9.38 -1.47
N ASN A 143 -1.07 8.74 -0.69
CA ASN A 143 -0.19 9.46 0.24
C ASN A 143 0.85 10.27 -0.56
N PRO A 144 0.92 11.61 -0.38
CA PRO A 144 1.79 12.48 -1.17
C PRO A 144 3.28 12.24 -0.94
N ASN A 145 3.65 11.65 0.19
CA ASN A 145 5.05 11.39 0.56
C ASN A 145 5.55 10.02 0.12
N THR A 146 4.67 9.12 -0.34
CA THR A 146 5.03 7.74 -0.75
C THR A 146 4.54 7.38 -2.14
N SER A 147 3.30 7.76 -2.46
CA SER A 147 2.63 7.57 -3.76
C SER A 147 2.79 6.17 -4.37
N GLY A 148 2.71 5.15 -3.50
CA GLY A 148 2.92 3.74 -3.83
C GLY A 148 3.70 3.02 -2.72
N VAL A 149 3.99 1.73 -2.94
CA VAL A 149 4.57 0.87 -1.90
C VAL A 149 5.94 0.31 -2.29
N HIS A 150 6.11 -0.14 -3.53
CA HIS A 150 7.36 -0.77 -3.96
C HIS A 150 7.62 -0.53 -5.45
N LEU A 151 8.91 -0.56 -5.82
CA LEU A 151 9.37 -0.52 -7.21
C LEU A 151 8.98 -1.79 -7.97
N LEU A 152 8.64 -1.62 -9.25
CA LEU A 152 8.46 -2.72 -10.20
C LEU A 152 9.21 -2.39 -11.49
N PRO A 153 9.77 -3.36 -12.22
CA PRO A 153 10.15 -3.13 -13.60
C PRO A 153 8.91 -2.72 -14.39
N LYS A 154 8.95 -1.62 -15.15
CA LYS A 154 7.92 -1.44 -16.18
C LYS A 154 8.15 -2.52 -17.22
N VAL A 155 7.10 -3.24 -17.57
CA VAL A 155 7.13 -4.05 -18.79
C VAL A 155 7.18 -3.05 -19.94
N CYS A 156 8.30 -2.98 -20.64
CA CYS A 156 8.35 -2.28 -21.91
C CYS A 156 7.27 -2.91 -22.80
N ASN A 157 6.28 -2.13 -23.25
CA ASN A 157 5.51 -2.57 -24.41
C ASN A 157 6.54 -2.90 -25.51
N PRO A 158 6.43 -4.06 -26.18
CA PRO A 158 7.29 -4.32 -27.32
C PRO A 158 7.13 -3.15 -28.30
N ARG A 159 8.26 -2.64 -28.78
CA ARG A 159 8.32 -1.63 -29.84
C ARG A 159 7.61 -2.13 -31.09
#